data_AF-R4R475-F1
#
_entry.id   AF-R4R475-F1
#
_cell.length_a   1.000
_cell.length_b   1.000
_cell.length_c   1.000
_cell.angle_alpha   90.00
_cell.angle_beta   90.00
_cell.angle_gamma   90.00
#
_symmetry.space_group_name_H-M   'P 1'
#
loop_
_entity.id
_entity.type
_entity.pdbx_description
1 polymer ?
#
loop_
_entity_poly.entity_id
_entity_poly.type
_entity_poly.pdbx_seq_one_letter_code
_entity_poly.pdbx_strand_id
1 'polypeptide(L)'
;DIDGIREPVAGSLMYGNNIISGAVVPSSNAIGLHFYPIWEAASLDEWLYNGGPFQLVVFHFLIGIYAYMGREWELSYRLGMRPWICVVYSAPVAAASAVFLVYPFGQGSFSDAMPLGISGTFNYMLVFQAEHNILMHPFHMLGVAGVFGGSLFSAMHGSLVTSSLVRETTETESQNYGYKFGQEEETYNIVAAHGYFGRLIFQYASFNNSRSLHFFLAAWPVVGIWFTALGVSTMAFNLNGFNFNQSILDG
;
A
#
# COMPACT_ATOMS: atom_id res chain seq x y z
N ASP A 1 -8.65 -8.47 24.70
CA ASP A 1 -8.19 -7.43 25.65
C ASP A 1 -6.97 -6.74 25.07
N ILE A 2 -7.17 -5.82 24.12
CA ILE A 2 -6.07 -5.30 23.26
C ILE A 2 -5.02 -4.55 24.07
N ASP A 3 -5.43 -3.72 25.04
CA ASP A 3 -4.51 -2.92 25.85
C ASP A 3 -4.01 -3.65 27.10
N GLY A 4 -4.45 -4.90 27.32
CA GLY A 4 -4.05 -5.71 28.48
C GLY A 4 -4.61 -5.23 29.83
N ILE A 5 -5.66 -4.40 29.79
CA ILE A 5 -6.28 -3.75 30.95
C ILE A 5 -7.58 -4.44 31.40
N ARG A 6 -7.85 -5.64 30.88
CA ARG A 6 -9.08 -6.42 31.10
C ARG A 6 -10.32 -5.75 30.52
N GLU A 7 -10.16 -5.05 29.41
CA GLU A 7 -11.26 -4.41 28.66
C GLU A 7 -11.35 -5.04 27.24
N PRO A 8 -12.16 -6.09 27.05
CA PRO A 8 -12.27 -6.74 25.76
C PRO A 8 -13.01 -5.88 24.72
N VAL A 9 -12.40 -5.73 23.55
CA VAL A 9 -13.02 -5.10 22.38
C VAL A 9 -13.66 -6.18 21.50
N ALA A 10 -14.95 -6.05 21.21
CA ALA A 10 -15.65 -6.96 20.31
C ALA A 10 -15.36 -6.61 18.84
N GLY A 11 -14.74 -7.54 18.10
CA GLY A 11 -14.37 -7.32 16.69
C GLY A 11 -15.22 -8.08 15.66
N SER A 12 -15.96 -9.12 16.06
CA SER A 12 -16.63 -10.00 15.08
C SER A 12 -18.10 -9.62 14.83
N LEU A 13 -18.62 -10.05 13.67
CA LEU A 13 -20.00 -9.77 13.25
C LEU A 13 -21.03 -10.38 14.21
N MET A 14 -20.78 -11.60 14.70
CA MET A 14 -21.67 -12.29 15.64
C MET A 14 -21.76 -11.57 17.00
N TYR A 15 -20.80 -10.70 17.30
CA TYR A 15 -20.76 -9.89 18.52
C TYR A 15 -21.15 -8.42 18.24
N GLY A 16 -22.05 -8.20 17.28
CA GLY A 16 -22.70 -6.90 17.06
C GLY A 16 -21.97 -5.93 16.13
N ASN A 17 -20.95 -6.39 15.39
CA ASN A 17 -20.29 -5.57 14.38
C ASN A 17 -20.92 -5.72 12.99
N ASN A 18 -20.77 -4.68 12.17
CA ASN A 18 -21.00 -4.73 10.73
C ASN A 18 -19.66 -4.79 9.97
N ILE A 19 -19.69 -4.73 8.63
CA ILE A 19 -18.48 -4.80 7.79
C ILE A 19 -17.52 -3.63 8.05
N ILE A 20 -18.02 -2.46 8.40
CA ILE A 20 -17.18 -1.27 8.66
C ILE A 20 -16.55 -1.36 10.05
N SER A 21 -17.34 -1.72 11.06
CA SER A 21 -16.90 -1.75 12.45
C SER A 21 -16.13 -3.02 12.83
N GLY A 22 -16.31 -4.11 12.09
CA GLY A 22 -15.68 -5.39 12.37
C GLY A 22 -14.17 -5.39 12.14
N ALA A 23 -13.44 -6.13 12.98
CA ALA A 23 -12.01 -6.31 12.90
C ALA A 23 -11.55 -7.64 13.54
N VAL A 24 -10.43 -8.19 13.08
CA VAL A 24 -9.60 -9.05 13.94
C VAL A 24 -8.73 -8.14 14.78
N VAL A 25 -9.00 -8.12 16.09
CA VAL A 25 -8.38 -7.21 17.06
C VAL A 25 -6.94 -7.67 17.36
N PRO A 26 -5.95 -6.74 17.40
CA PRO A 26 -4.59 -7.04 17.79
C PRO A 26 -4.43 -7.81 19.11
N SER A 27 -3.31 -8.53 19.24
CA SER A 27 -3.02 -9.30 20.46
C SER A 27 -2.79 -8.38 21.65
N SER A 28 -3.11 -8.88 22.84
CA SER A 28 -3.04 -8.10 24.09
C SER A 28 -1.66 -7.49 24.34
N ASN A 29 -1.62 -6.25 24.84
CA ASN A 29 -0.38 -5.60 25.28
C ASN A 29 0.30 -6.35 26.44
N ALA A 30 -0.45 -7.16 27.21
CA ALA A 30 0.13 -8.06 28.22
C ALA A 30 1.07 -9.12 27.60
N ILE A 31 0.90 -9.44 26.31
CA ILE A 31 1.81 -10.31 25.54
C ILE A 31 3.01 -9.52 25.01
N GLY A 32 2.85 -8.23 24.69
CA GLY A 32 3.89 -7.43 24.06
C GLY A 32 4.37 -8.05 22.73
N LEU A 33 5.66 -8.36 22.64
CA LEU A 33 6.29 -9.04 21.49
C LEU A 33 6.42 -10.55 21.63
N HIS A 34 5.92 -11.14 22.73
CA HIS A 34 6.00 -12.58 22.90
C HIS A 34 5.21 -13.31 21.79
N PHE A 35 5.82 -14.38 21.27
CA PHE A 35 5.18 -15.25 20.30
C PHE A 35 4.09 -16.06 21.01
N TYR A 36 2.83 -15.87 20.62
CA TYR A 36 1.68 -16.48 21.29
C TYR A 36 0.88 -17.41 20.35
N PRO A 37 1.46 -18.58 20.00
CA PRO A 37 0.79 -19.60 19.20
C PRO A 37 -0.31 -20.30 20.01
N ILE A 38 -1.17 -21.05 19.33
CA ILE A 38 -2.29 -21.77 19.96
C ILE A 38 -1.84 -22.65 21.13
N TRP A 39 -0.67 -23.30 21.01
CA TRP A 39 -0.15 -24.22 22.03
C TRP A 39 0.51 -23.54 23.24
N GLU A 40 0.63 -22.21 23.24
CA GLU A 40 1.11 -21.44 24.39
C GLU A 40 -0.03 -21.11 25.36
N ALA A 41 -1.28 -21.12 24.90
CA ALA A 41 -2.45 -20.89 25.73
C ALA A 41 -2.90 -22.17 26.45
N ALA A 42 -3.46 -22.03 27.66
CA ALA A 42 -4.04 -23.16 28.39
C ALA A 42 -5.33 -23.67 27.75
N SER A 43 -6.02 -22.83 26.99
CA SER A 43 -7.22 -23.19 26.23
C SER A 43 -7.42 -22.28 25.02
N LEU A 44 -8.31 -22.69 24.10
CA LEU A 44 -8.72 -21.83 22.98
C LEU A 44 -9.45 -20.57 23.47
N ASP A 45 -10.21 -20.64 24.57
CA ASP A 45 -10.92 -19.48 25.10
C ASP A 45 -9.93 -18.40 25.59
N GLU A 46 -8.85 -18.82 26.26
CA GLU A 46 -7.76 -17.93 26.65
C GLU A 46 -7.08 -17.33 25.41
N TRP A 47 -6.78 -18.18 24.41
CA TRP A 47 -6.15 -17.74 23.18
C TRP A 47 -6.98 -16.68 22.42
N LEU A 48 -8.31 -16.88 22.38
CA LEU A 48 -9.25 -15.93 21.79
C LEU A 48 -9.34 -14.63 22.60
N TYR A 49 -9.39 -14.72 23.94
CA TYR A 49 -9.44 -13.56 24.83
C TYR A 49 -8.22 -12.63 24.63
N ASN A 50 -7.04 -13.24 24.45
CA ASN A 50 -5.76 -12.56 24.31
C ASN A 50 -5.44 -12.12 22.86
N GLY A 51 -6.33 -12.35 21.90
CA GLY A 51 -6.15 -11.91 20.52
C GLY A 51 -5.13 -12.74 19.73
N GLY A 52 -4.91 -14.01 20.11
CA GLY A 52 -4.07 -14.95 19.37
C GLY A 52 -4.36 -15.08 17.86
N PRO A 53 -5.63 -15.01 17.38
CA PRO A 53 -5.91 -15.01 15.94
C PRO A 53 -5.17 -13.93 15.15
N PHE A 54 -4.92 -12.77 15.74
CA PHE A 54 -4.22 -11.68 15.06
C PHE A 54 -2.80 -12.06 14.69
N GLN A 55 -2.00 -12.53 15.67
CA GLN A 55 -0.62 -12.97 15.42
C GLN A 55 -0.58 -14.11 14.39
N LEU A 56 -1.49 -15.08 14.50
CA LEU A 56 -1.58 -16.18 13.55
C LEU A 56 -1.79 -15.66 12.12
N VAL A 57 -2.80 -14.80 11.91
CA VAL A 57 -3.12 -14.27 10.58
C VAL A 57 -1.98 -13.42 10.05
N VAL A 58 -1.45 -12.49 10.84
CA VAL A 58 -0.37 -11.58 10.42
C VAL A 58 0.89 -12.36 10.02
N PHE A 59 1.36 -13.31 10.84
CA PHE A 59 2.59 -14.02 10.52
C PHE A 59 2.47 -14.92 9.29
N HIS A 60 1.35 -15.64 9.13
CA HIS A 60 1.13 -16.43 7.92
C HIS A 60 0.94 -15.55 6.68
N PHE A 61 0.25 -14.42 6.82
CA PHE A 61 0.09 -13.43 5.75
C PHE A 61 1.45 -12.88 5.29
N LEU A 62 2.31 -12.44 6.21
CA LEU A 62 3.62 -11.88 5.88
C LEU A 62 4.50 -12.91 5.16
N ILE A 63 4.57 -14.15 5.65
CA ILE A 63 5.27 -15.24 4.95
C ILE A 63 4.68 -15.44 3.54
N GLY A 64 3.35 -15.45 3.44
CA GLY A 64 2.63 -15.60 2.18
C GLY A 64 2.99 -14.53 1.14
N ILE A 65 2.99 -13.25 1.53
CA ILE A 65 3.31 -12.16 0.59
C ILE A 65 4.80 -12.11 0.23
N TYR A 66 5.70 -12.50 1.13
CA TYR A 66 7.12 -12.64 0.82
C TYR A 66 7.36 -13.76 -0.20
N ALA A 67 6.73 -14.92 0.01
CA ALA A 67 6.79 -16.03 -0.93
C ALA A 67 6.14 -15.67 -2.27
N TYR A 68 5.03 -14.91 -2.26
CA TYR A 68 4.35 -14.45 -3.46
C TYR A 68 5.24 -13.51 -4.30
N MET A 69 5.95 -12.58 -3.65
CA MET A 69 6.95 -11.74 -4.31
C MET A 69 8.06 -12.58 -4.97
N GLY A 70 8.53 -13.63 -4.28
CA GLY A 70 9.49 -14.59 -4.85
C GLY A 70 8.92 -15.38 -6.02
N ARG A 71 7.64 -15.76 -5.96
CA ARG A 71 6.93 -16.46 -7.05
C ARG A 71 6.81 -15.60 -8.31
N GLU A 72 6.56 -14.28 -8.18
CA GLU A 72 6.55 -13.37 -9.33
C GLU A 72 7.90 -13.36 -10.05
N TRP A 73 9.00 -13.32 -9.28
CA TRP A 73 10.35 -13.45 -9.84
C TRP A 73 10.55 -14.80 -10.51
N GLU A 74 10.22 -15.91 -9.84
CA GLU A 74 10.44 -17.25 -10.38
C GLU A 74 9.71 -17.44 -11.70
N LEU A 75 8.43 -17.08 -11.77
CA LEU A 75 7.66 -17.21 -13.01
C LEU A 75 8.25 -16.34 -14.13
N SER A 76 8.68 -15.11 -13.83
CA SER A 76 9.34 -14.26 -14.81
C SER A 76 10.61 -14.92 -15.38
N TYR A 77 11.38 -15.59 -14.53
CA TYR A 77 12.57 -16.34 -14.95
C TYR A 77 12.21 -17.55 -15.82
N ARG A 78 11.19 -18.34 -15.43
CA ARG A 78 10.73 -19.52 -16.21
C ARG A 78 10.26 -19.14 -17.62
N LEU A 79 9.64 -17.97 -17.77
CA LEU A 79 9.13 -17.47 -19.05
C LEU A 79 10.15 -16.64 -19.85
N GLY A 80 11.38 -16.46 -19.35
CA GLY A 80 12.39 -15.62 -20.01
C GLY A 80 12.02 -14.13 -20.04
N MET A 81 11.14 -13.69 -19.12
CA MET A 81 10.75 -12.28 -18.96
C MET A 81 11.83 -11.50 -18.20
N ARG A 82 11.75 -10.17 -18.27
CA ARG A 82 12.56 -9.28 -17.42
C ARG A 82 12.10 -9.39 -15.95
N PRO A 83 13.01 -9.45 -14.96
CA PRO A 83 12.70 -9.96 -13.61
C PRO A 83 12.21 -8.90 -12.60
N TRP A 84 11.66 -7.76 -13.05
CA TRP A 84 11.45 -6.58 -12.19
C TRP A 84 10.01 -6.36 -11.70
N ILE A 85 9.07 -7.25 -12.04
CA ILE A 85 7.68 -7.15 -11.53
C ILE A 85 7.66 -7.30 -10.01
N CYS A 86 8.41 -8.26 -9.47
CA CYS A 86 8.52 -8.45 -8.01
C CYS A 86 9.10 -7.21 -7.30
N VAL A 87 9.94 -6.41 -7.97
CA VAL A 87 10.47 -5.16 -7.41
C VAL A 87 9.36 -4.12 -7.27
N VAL A 88 8.43 -4.04 -8.22
CA VAL A 88 7.23 -3.19 -8.09
C VAL A 88 6.36 -3.67 -6.92
N TYR A 89 6.13 -4.99 -6.83
CA TYR A 89 5.35 -5.59 -5.74
C TYR A 89 6.01 -5.44 -4.36
N SER A 90 7.33 -5.20 -4.30
CA SER A 90 8.02 -4.94 -3.02
C SER A 90 7.50 -3.70 -2.29
N ALA A 91 6.93 -2.71 -2.98
CA ALA A 91 6.41 -1.50 -2.35
C ALA A 91 5.23 -1.78 -1.40
N PRO A 92 4.13 -2.43 -1.82
CA PRO A 92 3.07 -2.83 -0.89
C PRO A 92 3.53 -3.88 0.14
N VAL A 93 4.47 -4.76 -0.20
CA VAL A 93 5.06 -5.72 0.76
C VAL A 93 5.79 -4.99 1.89
N ALA A 94 6.57 -3.96 1.55
CA ALA A 94 7.26 -3.12 2.53
C ALA A 94 6.27 -2.34 3.40
N ALA A 95 5.22 -1.77 2.82
CA ALA A 95 4.18 -1.06 3.57
C ALA A 95 3.44 -1.97 4.56
N ALA A 96 3.07 -3.19 4.13
CA ALA A 96 2.47 -4.20 5.00
C ALA A 96 3.42 -4.62 6.14
N SER A 97 4.70 -4.83 5.82
CA SER A 97 5.73 -5.16 6.83
C SER A 97 5.91 -4.02 7.84
N ALA A 98 5.82 -2.77 7.39
CA ALA A 98 5.96 -1.60 8.26
C ALA A 98 4.87 -1.55 9.34
N VAL A 99 3.60 -1.72 8.97
CA VAL A 99 2.46 -1.58 9.90
C VAL A 99 2.17 -2.82 10.74
N PHE A 100 2.57 -4.02 10.28
CA PHE A 100 2.28 -5.27 10.96
C PHE A 100 3.47 -5.89 11.70
N LEU A 101 4.70 -5.44 11.45
CA LEU A 101 5.90 -6.03 12.04
C LEU A 101 6.87 -4.97 12.57
N VAL A 102 7.32 -4.05 11.73
CA VAL A 102 8.37 -3.08 12.12
C VAL A 102 7.85 -2.12 13.19
N TYR A 103 6.64 -1.56 13.00
CA TYR A 103 6.05 -0.64 13.95
C TYR A 103 5.79 -1.30 15.33
N PRO A 104 5.14 -2.48 15.41
CA PRO A 104 5.06 -3.26 16.64
C PRO A 104 6.42 -3.50 17.33
N PHE A 105 7.45 -3.86 16.56
CA PHE A 105 8.79 -4.08 17.12
C PHE A 105 9.40 -2.82 17.72
N GLY A 106 9.18 -1.66 17.07
CA GLY A 106 9.64 -0.38 17.58
C GLY A 106 8.91 0.08 18.85
N GLN A 107 7.60 -0.17 18.93
CA GLN A 107 6.78 0.20 20.09
C GLN A 107 6.80 -0.85 21.22
N GLY A 108 7.25 -2.07 20.94
CA GLY A 108 7.39 -3.14 21.92
C GLY A 108 6.13 -3.99 22.13
N SER A 109 5.14 -3.88 21.26
CA SER A 109 3.91 -4.67 21.35
C SER A 109 3.20 -4.86 20.02
N PHE A 110 2.63 -6.05 19.80
CA PHE A 110 1.69 -6.28 18.71
C PHE A 110 0.31 -5.66 18.94
N SER A 111 0.01 -5.13 20.14
CA SER A 111 -1.21 -4.34 20.36
C SER A 111 -1.25 -3.07 19.51
N ASP A 112 -0.08 -2.50 19.21
CA ASP A 112 0.07 -1.25 18.44
C ASP A 112 0.13 -1.50 16.93
N ALA A 113 0.06 -2.76 16.50
CA ALA A 113 -0.08 -3.12 15.10
C ALA A 113 -1.41 -2.63 14.54
N MET A 114 -1.46 -2.31 13.25
CA MET A 114 -2.70 -1.93 12.59
C MET A 114 -3.76 -3.06 12.73
N PRO A 115 -4.97 -2.80 13.26
CA PRO A 115 -6.01 -3.82 13.34
C PRO A 115 -6.50 -4.28 11.97
N LEU A 116 -6.94 -5.54 11.85
CA LEU A 116 -7.45 -6.09 10.59
C LEU A 116 -8.95 -5.76 10.42
N GLY A 117 -9.25 -4.49 10.15
CA GLY A 117 -10.61 -4.00 9.93
C GLY A 117 -10.63 -2.54 9.46
N ILE A 118 -11.76 -2.09 8.91
CA ILE A 118 -11.88 -0.74 8.31
C ILE A 118 -11.79 0.33 9.42
N SER A 119 -12.68 0.29 10.40
CA SER A 119 -12.62 1.24 11.54
C SER A 119 -11.33 1.12 12.34
N GLY A 120 -10.79 -0.08 12.47
CA GLY A 120 -9.51 -0.31 13.14
C GLY A 120 -8.32 0.34 12.43
N THR A 121 -8.34 0.35 11.09
CA THR A 121 -7.35 1.11 10.29
C THR A 121 -7.44 2.61 10.57
N PHE A 122 -8.65 3.17 10.67
CA PHE A 122 -8.80 4.59 11.03
C PHE A 122 -8.31 4.90 12.45
N ASN A 123 -8.61 4.02 13.41
CA ASN A 123 -8.10 4.16 14.76
C ASN A 123 -6.56 4.19 14.79
N TYR A 124 -5.91 3.24 14.12
CA TYR A 124 -4.45 3.23 13.95
C TYR A 124 -3.93 4.55 13.37
N MET A 125 -4.52 5.04 12.28
CA MET A 125 -4.08 6.29 11.64
C MET A 125 -4.20 7.51 12.56
N LEU A 126 -5.27 7.60 13.35
CA LEU A 126 -5.51 8.72 14.27
C LEU A 126 -4.53 8.70 15.45
N VAL A 127 -4.29 7.54 16.05
CA VAL A 127 -3.31 7.36 17.12
C VAL A 127 -1.91 7.65 16.60
N PHE A 128 -1.56 7.11 15.44
CA PHE A 128 -0.26 7.32 14.81
C PHE A 128 0.01 8.81 14.52
N GLN A 129 -1.02 9.58 14.11
CA GLN A 129 -0.90 11.03 13.98
C GLN A 129 -0.67 11.72 15.33
N ALA A 130 -1.38 11.31 16.38
CA ALA A 130 -1.22 11.89 17.71
C ALA A 130 0.20 11.66 18.28
N GLU A 131 0.77 10.48 18.05
CA GLU A 131 2.06 10.09 18.61
C GLU A 131 3.26 10.54 17.76
N HIS A 132 3.11 10.55 16.43
CA HIS A 132 4.25 10.77 15.53
C HIS A 132 4.16 12.02 14.66
N ASN A 133 3.03 12.73 14.68
CA ASN A 133 2.79 13.88 13.80
C ASN A 133 3.08 13.55 12.31
N ILE A 134 2.60 12.38 11.84
CA ILE A 134 2.92 11.82 10.52
C ILE A 134 2.63 12.79 9.36
N LEU A 135 1.60 13.63 9.49
CA LEU A 135 1.28 14.63 8.46
C LEU A 135 2.44 15.62 8.22
N MET A 136 3.30 15.85 9.22
CA MET A 136 4.48 16.69 9.13
C MET A 136 5.77 15.91 8.80
N HIS A 137 5.68 14.61 8.51
CA HIS A 137 6.83 13.79 8.14
C HIS A 137 7.03 13.79 6.61
N PRO A 138 8.22 14.15 6.08
CA PRO A 138 8.44 14.31 4.64
C PRO A 138 8.24 13.01 3.86
N PHE A 139 8.57 11.85 4.45
CA PHE A 139 8.34 10.57 3.78
C PHE A 139 6.85 10.25 3.58
N HIS A 140 5.98 10.69 4.48
CA HIS A 140 4.54 10.57 4.29
C HIS A 140 4.06 11.50 3.16
N MET A 141 4.57 12.74 3.10
CA MET A 141 4.26 13.67 2.00
C MET A 141 4.70 13.13 0.63
N LEU A 142 5.89 12.50 0.55
CA LEU A 142 6.35 11.79 -0.65
C LEU A 142 5.43 10.63 -1.02
N GLY A 143 4.92 9.92 -0.01
CA GLY A 143 3.86 8.94 -0.15
C GLY A 143 2.59 9.46 -0.81
N VAL A 144 2.06 10.54 -0.26
CA VAL A 144 0.87 11.24 -0.79
C VAL A 144 1.11 11.67 -2.24
N ALA A 145 2.28 12.26 -2.55
CA ALA A 145 2.66 12.59 -3.92
C ALA A 145 2.73 11.36 -4.84
N GLY A 146 3.23 10.23 -4.32
CA GLY A 146 3.26 8.94 -5.01
C GLY A 146 1.88 8.44 -5.41
N VAL A 147 0.91 8.40 -4.49
CA VAL A 147 -0.44 7.87 -4.75
C VAL A 147 -1.31 8.84 -5.55
N PHE A 148 -1.24 10.14 -5.27
CA PHE A 148 -1.96 11.15 -6.05
C PHE A 148 -1.40 11.25 -7.46
N GLY A 149 -0.08 11.30 -7.61
CA GLY A 149 0.55 11.26 -8.93
C GLY A 149 0.28 9.95 -9.65
N GLY A 150 0.33 8.79 -8.97
CA GLY A 150 -0.03 7.50 -9.56
C GLY A 150 -1.46 7.47 -10.12
N SER A 151 -2.42 8.00 -9.37
CA SER A 151 -3.82 8.12 -9.81
C SER A 151 -3.95 9.07 -11.00
N LEU A 152 -3.29 10.24 -10.94
CA LEU A 152 -3.26 11.22 -12.02
C LEU A 152 -2.68 10.63 -13.31
N PHE A 153 -1.53 9.97 -13.21
CA PHE A 153 -0.84 9.41 -14.38
C PHE A 153 -1.55 8.18 -14.94
N SER A 154 -2.25 7.41 -14.11
CA SER A 154 -3.15 6.34 -14.58
C SER A 154 -4.27 6.91 -15.44
N ALA A 155 -4.95 7.96 -14.98
CA ALA A 155 -6.01 8.64 -15.74
C ALA A 155 -5.47 9.32 -17.01
N MET A 156 -4.33 10.01 -16.90
CA MET A 156 -3.65 10.63 -18.03
C MET A 156 -3.28 9.60 -19.10
N HIS A 157 -2.64 8.49 -18.72
CA HIS A 157 -2.22 7.48 -19.68
C HIS A 157 -3.42 6.83 -20.37
N GLY A 158 -4.43 6.41 -19.59
CA GLY A 158 -5.65 5.82 -20.13
C GLY A 158 -6.37 6.76 -21.11
N SER A 159 -6.50 8.04 -20.77
CA SER A 159 -7.14 9.02 -21.65
C SER A 159 -6.37 9.29 -22.94
N LEU A 160 -5.03 9.42 -22.89
CA LEU A 160 -4.21 9.68 -24.09
C LEU A 160 -4.17 8.50 -25.05
N VAL A 161 -4.09 7.27 -24.53
CA VAL A 161 -4.17 6.05 -25.36
C VAL A 161 -5.55 5.96 -26.00
N THR A 162 -6.61 6.10 -25.22
CA THR A 162 -7.99 6.03 -25.72
C THR A 162 -8.29 7.10 -26.78
N SER A 163 -7.78 8.33 -26.60
CA SER A 163 -8.00 9.42 -27.55
C SER A 163 -7.27 9.26 -28.89
N SER A 164 -6.34 8.30 -29.00
CA SER A 164 -5.48 8.11 -30.17
C SER A 164 -5.57 6.71 -30.77
N LEU A 165 -6.61 5.93 -30.42
CA LEU A 165 -6.91 4.65 -31.06
C LEU A 165 -7.07 4.82 -32.57
N VAL A 166 -6.50 3.88 -33.32
CA VAL A 166 -6.74 3.79 -34.77
C VAL A 166 -8.16 3.29 -34.99
N ARG A 167 -8.87 3.85 -35.98
CA ARG A 167 -10.25 3.46 -36.26
C ARG A 167 -10.29 2.12 -36.99
N GLU A 168 -10.67 1.08 -36.27
CA GLU A 168 -10.81 -0.30 -36.77
C GLU A 168 -12.24 -0.85 -36.67
N THR A 169 -13.19 -0.09 -36.12
CA THR A 169 -14.59 -0.47 -35.95
C THR A 169 -15.54 0.59 -36.50
N THR A 170 -16.83 0.25 -36.61
CA THR A 170 -17.90 1.19 -36.92
C THR A 170 -18.44 1.88 -35.66
N GLU A 171 -19.34 2.84 -35.84
CA GLU A 171 -20.00 3.56 -34.75
C GLU A 171 -21.00 2.72 -33.94
N THR A 172 -21.46 1.59 -34.50
CA THR A 172 -22.44 0.70 -33.86
C THR A 172 -21.78 -0.42 -33.04
N GLU A 173 -20.45 -0.50 -33.07
CA GLU A 173 -19.67 -1.53 -32.38
C GLU A 173 -18.71 -0.89 -31.36
N SER A 174 -18.37 -1.62 -30.30
CA SER A 174 -17.36 -1.15 -29.35
C SER A 174 -16.00 -1.05 -30.02
N GLN A 175 -15.30 0.06 -29.80
CA GLN A 175 -13.92 0.27 -30.27
C GLN A 175 -12.94 -0.80 -29.77
N ASN A 176 -13.25 -1.47 -28.65
CA ASN A 176 -12.43 -2.57 -28.13
C ASN A 176 -12.30 -3.73 -29.12
N TYR A 177 -13.31 -3.96 -29.98
CA TYR A 177 -13.24 -5.02 -30.99
C TYR A 177 -12.22 -4.74 -32.10
N GLY A 178 -11.73 -3.51 -32.20
CA GLY A 178 -10.66 -3.12 -33.11
C GLY A 178 -9.32 -3.78 -32.76
N TYR A 179 -9.07 -4.01 -31.47
CA TYR A 179 -7.89 -4.74 -31.02
C TYR A 179 -8.10 -6.25 -31.07
N LYS A 180 -7.12 -6.99 -31.60
CA LYS A 180 -7.05 -8.45 -31.59
C LYS A 180 -5.89 -8.90 -30.71
N PHE A 181 -6.16 -9.84 -29.80
CA PHE A 181 -5.16 -10.36 -28.87
C PHE A 181 -4.00 -11.01 -29.63
N GLY A 182 -2.77 -10.52 -29.38
CA GLY A 182 -1.55 -11.00 -30.03
C GLY A 182 -1.25 -10.36 -31.39
N GLN A 183 -1.98 -9.32 -31.82
CA GLN A 183 -1.61 -8.56 -33.01
C GLN A 183 -0.24 -7.89 -32.87
N GLU A 184 0.49 -7.76 -33.99
CA GLU A 184 1.83 -7.19 -34.01
C GLU A 184 1.83 -5.66 -34.06
N GLU A 185 0.80 -5.06 -34.68
CA GLU A 185 0.69 -3.62 -34.85
C GLU A 185 0.15 -2.93 -33.59
N GLU A 186 0.73 -1.77 -33.26
CA GLU A 186 0.27 -0.91 -32.17
C GLU A 186 -1.15 -0.40 -32.43
N THR A 187 -2.03 -0.51 -31.43
CA THR A 187 -3.46 -0.18 -31.59
C THR A 187 -3.78 1.33 -31.57
N TYR A 188 -2.79 2.18 -31.30
CA TYR A 188 -2.95 3.62 -31.12
C TYR A 188 -1.77 4.40 -31.71
N ASN A 189 -2.00 5.67 -32.06
CA ASN A 189 -0.98 6.53 -32.62
C ASN A 189 -0.26 7.35 -31.53
N ILE A 190 0.90 6.86 -31.08
CA ILE A 190 1.71 7.54 -30.06
C ILE A 190 2.20 8.93 -30.50
N VAL A 191 2.42 9.16 -31.79
CA VAL A 191 2.86 10.47 -32.31
C VAL A 191 1.73 11.50 -32.17
N ALA A 192 0.49 11.09 -32.43
CA ALA A 192 -0.70 11.92 -32.21
C ALA A 192 -0.89 12.24 -30.72
N ALA A 193 -0.80 11.22 -29.84
CA ALA A 193 -0.88 11.41 -28.39
C ALA A 193 0.21 12.34 -27.86
N HIS A 194 1.47 12.11 -28.26
CA HIS A 194 2.60 12.96 -27.90
C HIS A 194 2.41 14.40 -28.40
N GLY A 195 1.97 14.58 -29.64
CA GLY A 195 1.73 15.88 -30.25
C GLY A 195 0.58 16.65 -29.60
N TYR A 196 -0.46 15.96 -29.11
CA TYR A 196 -1.52 16.57 -28.31
C TYR A 196 -0.97 17.03 -26.95
N PHE A 197 -0.39 16.12 -26.18
CA PHE A 197 0.06 16.41 -24.81
C PHE A 197 1.22 17.42 -24.77
N GLY A 198 2.13 17.36 -25.75
CA GLY A 198 3.22 18.32 -25.88
C GLY A 198 2.75 19.75 -26.21
N ARG A 199 1.58 19.91 -26.84
CA ARG A 199 0.95 21.22 -27.03
C ARG A 199 0.12 21.67 -25.83
N LEU A 200 -0.44 20.72 -25.07
CA LEU A 200 -1.24 21.02 -23.88
C LEU A 200 -0.39 21.65 -22.76
N ILE A 201 0.83 21.14 -22.55
CA ILE A 201 1.73 21.61 -21.48
C ILE A 201 2.92 22.35 -22.09
N PHE A 202 3.93 21.62 -22.57
CA PHE A 202 5.03 22.10 -23.42
C PHE A 202 5.78 20.88 -23.99
N GLN A 203 6.40 21.01 -25.15
CA GLN A 203 6.88 19.87 -25.95
C GLN A 203 7.82 18.92 -25.20
N TYR A 204 8.67 19.46 -24.33
CA TYR A 204 9.64 18.68 -23.54
C TYR A 204 9.05 17.94 -22.33
N ALA A 205 7.83 18.27 -21.90
CA ALA A 205 7.13 17.56 -20.81
C ALA A 205 6.46 16.26 -21.27
N SER A 206 6.41 16.01 -22.58
CA SER A 206 5.73 14.85 -23.15
C SER A 206 6.71 13.73 -23.48
N PHE A 207 6.34 12.48 -23.18
CA PHE A 207 7.13 11.32 -23.54
C PHE A 207 6.93 10.97 -25.02
N ASN A 208 8.01 10.91 -25.79
CA ASN A 208 8.01 10.38 -27.16
C ASN A 208 8.55 8.94 -27.24
N ASN A 209 9.02 8.38 -26.11
CA ASN A 209 9.48 7.01 -25.99
C ASN A 209 8.56 6.23 -25.04
N SER A 210 7.85 5.23 -25.58
CA SER A 210 6.91 4.40 -24.82
C SER A 210 7.59 3.67 -23.64
N ARG A 211 8.84 3.21 -23.79
CA ARG A 211 9.55 2.51 -22.71
C ARG A 211 9.84 3.44 -21.53
N SER A 212 10.25 4.68 -21.81
CA SER A 212 10.49 5.69 -20.77
C SER A 212 9.21 6.08 -20.05
N LEU A 213 8.11 6.24 -20.80
CA LEU A 213 6.78 6.50 -20.22
C LEU A 213 6.38 5.39 -19.25
N HIS A 214 6.40 4.13 -19.70
CA HIS A 214 5.97 3.01 -18.85
C HIS A 214 6.91 2.76 -17.67
N PHE A 215 8.21 3.03 -17.82
CA PHE A 215 9.14 3.03 -16.69
C PHE A 215 8.76 4.10 -15.65
N PHE A 216 8.44 5.31 -16.08
CA PHE A 216 7.98 6.38 -15.19
C PHE A 216 6.68 6.03 -14.48
N LEU A 217 5.70 5.48 -15.22
CA LEU A 217 4.41 5.03 -14.66
C LEU A 217 4.59 3.97 -13.58
N ALA A 218 5.57 3.07 -13.72
CA ALA A 218 5.91 2.11 -12.68
C ALA A 218 6.67 2.76 -11.52
N ALA A 219 7.70 3.58 -11.80
CA ALA A 219 8.60 4.12 -10.80
C ALA A 219 7.93 5.12 -9.84
N TRP A 220 7.07 6.01 -10.35
CA TRP A 220 6.47 7.09 -9.56
C TRP A 220 5.70 6.59 -8.33
N PRO A 221 4.66 5.73 -8.46
CA PRO A 221 3.94 5.24 -7.29
C PRO A 221 4.81 4.33 -6.41
N VAL A 222 5.68 3.50 -7.01
CA VAL A 222 6.55 2.57 -6.26
C VAL A 222 7.48 3.31 -5.31
N VAL A 223 8.19 4.33 -5.81
CA VAL A 223 9.12 5.10 -4.99
C VAL A 223 8.37 5.87 -3.89
N GLY A 224 7.20 6.45 -4.19
CA GLY A 224 6.39 7.12 -3.18
C GLY A 224 5.95 6.19 -2.04
N ILE A 225 5.48 4.98 -2.38
CA ILE A 225 5.08 3.98 -1.39
C ILE A 225 6.28 3.45 -0.59
N TRP A 226 7.45 3.26 -1.22
CA TRP A 226 8.68 2.92 -0.48
C TRP A 226 9.01 3.99 0.57
N PHE A 227 8.91 5.27 0.23
CA PHE A 227 9.10 6.33 1.23
C PHE A 227 8.06 6.25 2.34
N THR A 228 6.78 6.01 2.03
CA THR A 228 5.75 5.86 3.08
C THR A 228 6.07 4.70 4.03
N ALA A 229 6.44 3.54 3.48
CA ALA A 229 6.84 2.38 4.25
C ALA A 229 8.05 2.67 5.15
N LEU A 230 9.06 3.37 4.60
CA LEU A 230 10.19 3.86 5.37
C LEU A 230 9.77 4.84 6.47
N GLY A 231 8.84 5.76 6.19
CA GLY A 231 8.33 6.72 7.16
C GLY A 231 7.71 6.04 8.37
N VAL A 232 6.82 5.08 8.16
CA VAL A 232 6.25 4.27 9.24
C VAL A 232 7.35 3.50 9.97
N SER A 233 8.29 2.90 9.23
CA SER A 233 9.39 2.13 9.80
C SER A 233 10.38 2.97 10.62
N THR A 234 10.56 4.26 10.32
CA THR A 234 11.42 5.16 11.11
C THR A 234 10.69 5.75 12.30
N MET A 235 9.42 6.10 12.14
CA MET A 235 8.57 6.55 13.25
C MET A 235 8.30 5.44 14.27
N ALA A 236 8.41 4.16 13.89
CA ALA A 236 8.49 3.03 14.81
C ALA A 236 9.57 3.20 15.88
N PHE A 237 10.66 3.91 15.57
CA PHE A 237 11.74 4.23 16.49
C PHE A 237 11.70 5.69 16.95
N ASN A 238 10.51 6.29 16.93
CA ASN A 238 10.20 7.64 17.43
C ASN A 238 10.97 8.78 16.76
N LEU A 239 11.45 8.57 15.52
CA LEU A 239 11.89 9.65 14.65
C LEU A 239 10.67 10.27 13.96
N ASN A 240 10.05 11.21 14.65
CA ASN A 240 8.74 11.77 14.31
C ASN A 240 8.80 12.86 13.22
N GLY A 241 7.63 13.29 12.76
CA GLY A 241 7.50 14.44 11.85
C GLY A 241 8.02 15.74 12.45
N PHE A 242 8.20 16.75 11.60
CA PHE A 242 8.69 18.06 12.05
C PHE A 242 7.81 18.64 13.16
N ASN A 243 8.46 19.26 14.15
CA ASN A 243 7.80 19.98 15.22
C ASN A 243 8.21 21.45 15.17
N PHE A 244 7.26 22.32 14.82
CA PHE A 244 7.46 23.76 14.74
C PHE A 244 6.74 24.53 15.86
N ASN A 245 6.43 23.86 16.98
CA ASN A 245 5.81 24.51 18.13
C ASN A 245 6.71 25.62 18.65
N GLN A 246 6.16 26.83 18.79
CA GLN A 246 6.90 28.04 19.23
C GLN A 246 8.12 28.40 18.36
N SER A 247 8.14 28.01 17.09
CA SER A 247 9.25 28.34 16.19
C SER A 247 9.32 29.81 15.75
N ILE A 248 8.27 30.60 16.01
CA ILE A 248 8.22 32.04 15.78
C ILE A 248 7.95 32.71 17.12
N LEU A 249 8.89 33.53 17.57
CA LEU A 249 8.78 34.39 18.75
C LEU A 249 8.76 35.84 18.29
N ASP A 250 8.03 36.70 18.98
CA ASP A 250 8.27 38.14 18.91
C ASP A 250 9.64 38.46 19.54
N GLY A 251 10.33 39.44 18.96
CA GLY A 251 11.64 39.92 19.43
C GLY A 251 11.53 41.07 20.41
#